data_AF-A0A4T0BQB5-F1
#
_entry.id   AF-A0A4T0BQB5-F1
#
_cell.length_a   1.000
_cell.length_b   1.000
_cell.length_c   1.000
_cell.angle_alpha   90.00
_cell.angle_beta   90.00
_cell.angle_gamma   90.00
#
_symmetry.space_group_name_H-M   'P 1'
#
loop_
_entity.id
_entity.type
_entity.pdbx_description
1 polymer ?
#
loop_
_entity_poly.entity_id
_entity_poly.type
_entity_poly.pdbx_seq_one_letter_code
_entity_poly.pdbx_strand_id
1 'polypeptide(L)'
;MYQEYKIEDSLAFVPKKLWSGGVWYTAFFKPVDDGCDITIQAPGGFTSTNKWRLVKKADGQRFISITSDAKCSKTFAYFVKKFLESQHGQLQRSFNERVEATARPGTLRRRSSVPRSFRAVSRGQDMVAA
;
A
#
# COMPACT_ATOMS: atom_id res chain seq x y z
N MET A 1 19.40 15.98 -10.62
CA MET A 1 18.80 15.04 -11.60
C MET A 1 17.78 14.19 -10.87
N TYR A 2 16.66 13.82 -11.50
CA TYR A 2 15.68 12.91 -10.88
C TYR A 2 15.94 11.46 -11.33
N GLN A 3 15.72 10.49 -10.45
CA GLN A 3 15.62 9.07 -10.80
C GLN A 3 14.16 8.68 -10.98
N GLU A 4 13.85 8.00 -12.07
CA GLU A 4 12.51 7.51 -12.39
C GLU A 4 12.46 6.00 -12.17
N TYR A 5 11.41 5.53 -11.50
CA TYR A 5 11.13 4.12 -11.31
C TYR A 5 9.69 3.82 -11.72
N LYS A 6 9.52 2.77 -12.54
CA LYS A 6 8.21 2.18 -12.82
C LYS A 6 7.98 1.05 -11.84
N ILE A 7 6.95 1.19 -11.01
CA ILE A 7 6.68 0.28 -9.90
C ILE A 7 5.34 -0.40 -10.15
N GLU A 8 5.30 -1.71 -9.98
CA GLU A 8 4.06 -2.49 -9.90
C GLU A 8 3.77 -2.80 -8.43
N ASP A 9 2.63 -2.35 -7.92
CA ASP A 9 2.24 -2.60 -6.52
C ASP A 9 0.79 -3.07 -6.42
N SER A 10 0.52 -4.10 -5.64
CA SER A 10 -0.83 -4.58 -5.44
C SER A 10 -1.54 -3.74 -4.36
N LEU A 11 -2.25 -2.67 -4.75
CA LEU A 11 -3.13 -1.98 -3.82
C LEU A 11 -4.29 -2.91 -3.41
N ALA A 12 -4.23 -3.42 -2.17
CA ALA A 12 -5.21 -4.35 -1.61
C ALA A 12 -6.64 -3.80 -1.58
N PHE A 13 -6.82 -2.49 -1.77
CA PHE A 13 -8.10 -1.80 -1.76
C PHE A 13 -8.66 -1.44 -3.15
N VAL A 14 -8.04 -1.90 -4.24
CA VAL A 14 -8.62 -1.74 -5.58
C VAL A 14 -9.28 -3.06 -6.00
N PRO A 15 -10.57 -3.08 -6.40
CA PRO A 15 -11.25 -4.29 -6.85
C PRO A 15 -10.48 -4.90 -8.00
N LYS A 16 -10.10 -6.17 -7.86
CA LYS A 16 -9.38 -6.92 -8.89
C LYS A 16 -10.08 -6.98 -10.25
N LYS A 17 -11.40 -6.70 -10.30
CA LYS A 17 -12.18 -6.61 -11.54
C LYS A 17 -12.04 -5.27 -12.26
N LEU A 18 -11.72 -4.21 -11.54
CA LEU A 18 -11.43 -2.92 -12.14
C LEU A 18 -9.98 -2.91 -12.60
N TRP A 19 -9.03 -3.28 -11.73
CA TRP A 19 -7.60 -3.41 -12.07
C TRP A 19 -7.09 -4.80 -11.64
N SER A 20 -6.89 -5.70 -12.61
CA SER A 20 -6.61 -7.13 -12.40
C SER A 20 -5.13 -7.50 -12.24
N GLY A 21 -4.23 -6.54 -12.46
CA GLY A 21 -2.80 -6.61 -12.12
C GLY A 21 -2.49 -5.48 -11.14
N GLY A 22 -1.29 -5.47 -10.55
CA GLY A 22 -0.90 -4.40 -9.64
C GLY A 22 -1.17 -3.01 -10.21
N VAL A 23 -1.31 -2.04 -9.32
CA VAL A 23 -1.28 -0.63 -9.66
C VAL A 23 0.13 -0.31 -10.12
N TRP A 24 0.26 -0.10 -11.42
CA TRP A 24 1.47 0.43 -12.03
C TRP A 24 1.51 1.93 -11.76
N TYR A 25 2.54 2.41 -11.08
CA TYR A 25 2.76 3.83 -10.90
C TYR A 25 4.21 4.18 -11.22
N THR A 26 4.40 5.43 -11.65
CA THR A 26 5.73 5.99 -11.84
C THR A 26 6.10 6.81 -10.61
N ALA A 27 7.25 6.53 -10.02
CA ALA A 27 7.82 7.32 -8.95
C ALA A 27 9.06 8.06 -9.43
N PHE A 28 9.12 9.35 -9.14
CA PHE A 28 10.25 10.23 -9.42
C PHE A 28 10.88 10.64 -8.11
N PHE A 29 12.17 10.35 -7.95
CA PHE A 29 12.96 10.73 -6.79
C PHE A 29 13.94 11.80 -7.19
N LYS A 30 13.89 12.93 -6.49
CA LYS A 30 14.82 14.04 -6.68
C LYS A 30 15.56 14.27 -5.36
N PRO A 31 16.81 13.80 -5.24
CA PRO A 31 17.66 14.15 -4.11
C PRO A 31 17.82 15.67 -4.02
N VAL A 32 17.81 16.18 -2.81
CA VAL A 32 18.12 17.58 -2.46
C VAL A 32 19.09 17.60 -1.28
N ASP A 33 19.74 18.73 -1.03
CA ASP A 33 20.85 18.81 -0.06
C ASP A 33 20.48 18.31 1.35
N ASP A 34 19.24 18.54 1.76
CA ASP A 34 18.70 18.15 3.05
C ASP A 34 17.65 17.04 2.95
N GLY A 35 17.57 16.27 1.86
CA GLY A 35 16.64 15.15 1.78
C GLY A 35 16.25 14.73 0.36
N CYS A 36 14.95 14.52 0.14
CA CYS A 36 14.43 14.00 -1.12
C CYS A 36 13.01 14.50 -1.41
N ASP A 37 12.75 14.88 -2.66
CA ASP A 37 11.41 15.10 -3.19
C ASP A 37 10.98 13.87 -3.98
N ILE A 38 9.84 13.31 -3.61
CA ILE A 38 9.25 12.12 -4.21
C ILE A 38 7.95 12.53 -4.88
N THR A 39 7.79 12.23 -6.16
CA THR A 39 6.53 12.42 -6.89
C THR A 39 6.04 11.08 -7.41
N ILE A 40 4.82 10.70 -7.05
CA ILE A 40 4.17 9.49 -7.54
C ILE A 40 3.06 9.89 -8.50
N GLN A 41 3.02 9.25 -9.66
CA GLN A 41 1.95 9.35 -10.63
C GLN A 41 1.35 7.96 -10.84
N ALA A 42 0.07 7.82 -10.51
CA ALA A 42 -0.66 6.57 -10.68
C ALA A 42 -1.92 6.79 -11.53
N PRO A 43 -2.52 5.72 -12.08
CA PRO A 43 -3.72 5.83 -12.90
C PRO A 43 -4.92 6.41 -12.13
N GLY A 44 -5.96 6.84 -12.85
CA GLY A 44 -7.13 7.47 -12.23
C GLY A 44 -6.91 8.90 -11.75
N GLY A 45 -5.83 9.54 -12.24
CA GLY A 45 -5.46 10.92 -11.90
C GLY A 45 -4.92 11.06 -10.49
N PHE A 46 -4.40 9.98 -9.90
CA PHE A 46 -3.73 10.05 -8.60
C PHE A 46 -2.32 10.61 -8.78
N THR A 47 -1.99 11.63 -8.01
CA THR A 47 -0.64 12.18 -7.94
C THR A 47 -0.32 12.49 -6.49
N SER A 48 0.82 12.02 -6.01
CA SER A 48 1.32 12.34 -4.67
C SER A 48 2.66 13.02 -4.76
N THR A 49 2.88 14.00 -3.90
CA THR A 49 4.17 14.66 -3.72
C THR A 49 4.54 14.57 -2.26
N ASN A 50 5.66 13.90 -1.97
CA ASN A 50 6.17 13.73 -0.63
C ASN A 50 7.56 14.35 -0.54
N LYS A 51 7.73 15.28 0.41
CA LYS A 51 8.98 15.99 0.65
C LYS A 51 9.55 15.55 1.98
N TRP A 52 10.69 14.88 1.92
CA TRP A 52 11.43 14.41 3.08
C TRP A 52 12.59 15.35 3.30
N ARG A 53 12.73 15.85 4.54
CA ARG A 53 13.76 16.80 4.94
C ARG A 53 14.40 16.37 6.24
N LEU A 54 15.73 16.36 6.28
CA LEU A 54 16.53 16.14 7.45
C LEU A 54 16.71 17.48 8.15
N VAL A 55 15.99 17.66 9.25
CA VAL A 55 16.05 18.88 10.05
C VAL A 55 16.98 18.66 11.23
N LYS A 56 17.93 19.57 11.42
CA LYS A 56 18.80 19.61 12.60
C LYS A 56 18.29 20.68 13.56
N LYS A 57 18.00 20.29 14.80
CA LYS A 57 17.66 21.21 15.90
C LYS A 57 18.92 21.85 16.48
N ALA A 58 18.71 22.95 17.22
CA ALA A 58 19.77 23.67 17.91
C ALA A 58 20.49 22.82 18.97
N ASP A 59 19.79 21.86 19.58
CA ASP A 59 20.33 20.89 20.56
C ASP A 59 21.17 19.77 19.92
N GLY A 60 21.33 19.79 18.59
CA GLY A 60 22.08 18.77 17.83
C GLY A 60 21.24 17.55 17.41
N GLN A 61 19.99 17.43 17.87
CA GLN A 61 19.08 16.35 17.46
C GLN A 61 18.72 16.48 15.97
N ARG A 62 18.65 15.35 15.27
CA ARG A 62 18.21 15.29 13.87
C ARG A 62 16.87 14.57 13.79
N PHE A 63 15.96 15.09 12.99
CA PHE A 63 14.68 14.44 12.72
C PHE A 63 14.32 14.55 11.24
N ILE A 64 13.43 13.66 10.80
CA ILE A 64 12.91 13.70 9.44
C ILE A 64 11.57 14.43 9.47
N SER A 65 11.48 15.54 8.76
CA SER A 65 10.22 16.21 8.46
C SER A 65 9.66 15.65 7.15
N ILE A 66 8.41 15.21 7.19
CA ILE A 66 7.72 14.60 6.06
C ILE A 66 6.51 15.48 5.75
N THR A 67 6.50 16.11 4.58
CA THR A 67 5.35 16.85 4.08
C THR A 67 4.79 16.13 2.87
N SER A 68 3.56 15.64 2.97
CA SER A 68 2.90 14.89 1.90
C SER A 68 1.65 15.63 1.43
N ASP A 69 1.50 15.78 0.12
CA ASP A 69 0.28 16.20 -0.56
C ASP A 69 -0.13 15.12 -1.56
N ALA A 70 -1.42 14.88 -1.71
CA ALA A 70 -1.95 13.91 -2.67
C ALA A 70 -3.23 14.43 -3.30
N LYS A 71 -3.33 14.28 -4.62
CA LYS A 71 -4.46 14.66 -5.44
C LYS A 71 -5.01 13.42 -6.12
N CYS A 72 -6.33 13.35 -6.26
CA CYS A 72 -6.99 12.29 -7.01
C CYS A 72 -8.23 12.84 -7.73
N SER A 73 -8.70 12.12 -8.75
CA SER A 73 -9.95 12.49 -9.41
C SER A 73 -11.16 12.35 -8.48
N LYS A 74 -12.22 13.14 -8.71
CA LYS A 74 -13.47 13.04 -7.93
C LYS A 74 -14.05 11.62 -7.93
N THR A 75 -13.96 10.93 -9.06
CA THR A 75 -14.41 9.54 -9.22
C THR A 75 -13.59 8.59 -8.35
N PHE A 76 -12.26 8.77 -8.32
CA PHE A 76 -11.38 7.98 -7.46
C PHE A 76 -11.64 8.27 -5.97
N ALA A 77 -11.86 9.52 -5.60
CA ALA A 77 -12.22 9.90 -4.23
C ALA A 77 -13.54 9.25 -3.78
N TYR A 78 -14.57 9.29 -4.64
CA TYR A 78 -15.84 8.62 -4.37
C TYR A 78 -15.66 7.11 -4.22
N PHE A 79 -14.88 6.51 -5.12
CA PHE A 79 -14.53 5.10 -5.07
C PHE A 79 -13.85 4.75 -3.74
N VAL A 80 -12.76 5.43 -3.37
CA VAL A 80 -12.02 5.19 -2.14
C VAL A 80 -12.92 5.37 -0.92
N LYS A 81 -13.74 6.43 -0.86
CA LYS A 81 -14.64 6.66 0.27
C LYS A 81 -15.64 5.52 0.45
N LYS A 82 -16.35 5.14 -0.62
CA LYS A 82 -17.35 4.07 -0.56
C LYS A 82 -16.75 2.68 -0.40
N PHE A 83 -15.60 2.45 -1.01
CA PHE A 83 -14.90 1.19 -0.94
C PHE A 83 -14.26 0.98 0.45
N LEU A 84 -13.57 1.98 1.01
CA LEU A 84 -13.01 1.89 2.36
C LEU A 84 -14.13 1.72 3.41
N GLU A 85 -15.22 2.48 3.31
CA GLU A 85 -16.38 2.32 4.19
C GLU A 85 -16.95 0.88 4.14
N SER A 86 -17.07 0.30 2.94
CA SER A 86 -17.63 -1.05 2.75
C SER A 86 -16.65 -2.18 3.12
N GLN A 87 -15.35 -2.00 2.91
CA GLN A 87 -14.34 -3.04 3.08
C GLN A 87 -13.66 -3.03 4.44
N HIS A 88 -13.73 -1.93 5.19
CA HIS A 88 -13.14 -1.84 6.53
C HIS A 88 -13.57 -3.00 7.42
N GLY A 89 -14.88 -3.29 7.46
CA GLY A 89 -15.42 -4.39 8.26
C GLY A 89 -14.99 -5.78 7.79
N GLN A 90 -14.72 -5.97 6.49
CA GLN A 90 -14.24 -7.25 5.96
C GLN A 90 -12.73 -7.43 6.20
N LEU A 91 -11.94 -6.39 5.96
CA LEU A 91 -10.50 -6.37 6.20
C LEU A 91 -10.16 -6.55 7.68
N GLN A 92 -10.88 -5.86 8.57
CA GLN A 92 -10.68 -5.98 10.01
C GLN A 92 -11.01 -7.40 10.50
N ARG A 93 -12.10 -8.01 10.02
CA ARG A 93 -12.44 -9.39 10.38
C ARG A 93 -11.37 -10.36 9.90
N SER A 94 -10.95 -10.28 8.64
CA SER A 94 -9.89 -11.15 8.11
C SER A 94 -8.54 -10.93 8.79
N PHE A 95 -8.23 -9.71 9.23
CA PHE A 95 -7.05 -9.43 10.02
C PHE A 95 -7.14 -10.09 11.40
N ASN A 96 -8.24 -9.90 12.11
CA ASN A 96 -8.46 -10.52 13.42
C ASN A 96 -8.43 -12.05 13.34
N GLU A 97 -9.06 -12.65 12.33
CA GLU A 97 -9.00 -14.09 12.09
C GLU A 97 -7.56 -14.59 11.88
N ARG A 98 -6.72 -13.83 11.18
CA ARG A 98 -5.30 -14.18 11.00
C ARG A 98 -4.51 -14.02 12.29
N VAL A 99 -4.72 -12.94 13.03
CA VAL A 99 -4.08 -12.71 14.33
C VAL A 99 -4.46 -13.82 15.31
N GLU A 100 -5.73 -14.21 15.37
CA GLU A 100 -6.21 -15.30 16.21
C GLU A 100 -5.65 -16.66 15.79
N ALA A 101 -5.58 -16.94 14.49
CA ALA A 101 -5.00 -18.17 13.95
C ALA A 101 -3.49 -18.29 14.26
N THR A 102 -2.75 -17.17 14.19
CA THR A 102 -1.33 -17.11 14.58
C THR A 102 -1.15 -17.21 16.10
N ALA A 103 -2.05 -16.63 16.89
CA ALA A 103 -1.98 -16.64 18.35
C ALA A 103 -2.39 -18.00 18.97
N ARG A 104 -3.19 -18.82 18.27
CA ARG A 104 -3.64 -20.14 18.75
C ARG A 104 -3.53 -21.23 17.68
N PRO A 105 -2.31 -21.71 17.38
CA PRO A 105 -2.11 -22.81 16.45
C PRO A 105 -2.69 -24.10 17.06
N GLY A 106 -3.89 -24.52 16.66
CA GLY A 106 -4.46 -25.82 17.05
C GLY A 106 -5.98 -25.92 17.16
N THR A 107 -6.74 -24.81 17.12
CA THR A 107 -8.22 -24.90 17.12
C THR A 107 -8.74 -25.12 15.70
N LEU A 108 -8.76 -26.39 15.31
CA LEU A 108 -9.41 -26.85 14.09
C LEU A 108 -10.92 -26.61 14.21
N ARG A 109 -11.51 -25.64 13.49
CA ARG A 109 -12.89 -25.83 12.97
C ARG A 109 -13.40 -24.87 11.90
N ARG A 110 -14.08 -25.55 10.97
CA ARG A 110 -15.13 -25.18 10.01
C ARG A 110 -14.65 -24.40 8.77
N ARG A 111 -14.55 -25.15 7.65
CA ARG A 111 -14.52 -24.60 6.29
C ARG A 111 -15.74 -23.70 6.08
N SER A 112 -15.57 -22.40 6.30
CA SER A 112 -16.42 -21.40 5.64
C SER A 112 -15.95 -21.33 4.19
N SER A 113 -16.90 -21.29 3.27
CA SER A 113 -16.69 -21.28 1.82
C SER A 113 -15.98 -20.00 1.39
N VAL A 114 -14.64 -20.00 1.49
CA VAL A 114 -13.80 -18.95 0.91
C VAL A 114 -14.05 -18.95 -0.60
N PRO A 115 -14.49 -17.82 -1.20
CA PRO A 115 -14.59 -17.70 -2.65
C PRO A 115 -13.24 -18.00 -3.29
N ARG A 116 -13.25 -18.77 -4.39
CA ARG A 116 -12.06 -19.29 -5.08
C ARG A 116 -11.01 -18.21 -5.44
N SER A 117 -11.41 -16.94 -5.48
CA SER A 117 -10.56 -15.76 -5.70
C SER A 117 -9.50 -15.51 -4.62
N PHE A 118 -9.67 -16.05 -3.41
CA PHE A 118 -8.69 -15.92 -2.31
C PHE A 118 -7.73 -17.10 -2.19
N ARG A 119 -8.01 -18.22 -2.87
CA ARG A 119 -7.15 -19.42 -2.83
C ARG A 119 -5.83 -19.23 -3.59
N ALA A 120 -5.79 -18.31 -4.54
CA ALA A 120 -4.62 -18.06 -5.41
C ALA A 120 -3.47 -17.33 -4.71
N VAL A 121 -3.67 -16.77 -3.51
CA VAL A 121 -2.62 -16.05 -2.77
C VAL A 121 -1.65 -17.00 -2.04
N SER A 122 -1.93 -18.31 -2.01
CA SER A 122 -1.16 -19.29 -1.23
C SER A 122 -0.21 -20.20 -2.04
N ARG A 123 0.03 -19.95 -3.33
CA ARG A 123 1.17 -20.57 -4.05
C ARG A 123 2.30 -19.57 -4.17
N GLY A 124 3.02 -19.41 -3.07
CA GLY A 124 4.21 -18.58 -2.98
C GLY A 124 5.07 -19.05 -1.83
N GLN A 125 5.46 -20.33 -1.85
CA GLN A 125 6.58 -20.83 -1.06
C GLN A 125 7.15 -22.07 -1.76
N ASP A 126 8.31 -21.89 -2.39
CA ASP A 126 9.52 -22.66 -2.13
C ASP A 126 10.43 -22.63 -3.38
N MET A 127 11.50 -21.86 -3.31
CA MET A 127 12.86 -22.34 -3.63
C MET A 127 13.88 -21.40 -2.97
N VAL A 128 14.24 -21.80 -1.75
CA VAL A 128 15.59 -21.97 -1.17
C VAL A 128 16.73 -21.10 -1.73
N ALA A 129 17.39 -20.42 -0.80
CA ALA A 129 18.68 -19.77 -0.96
C ALA A 129 19.83 -20.75 -1.31
N ALA A 130 20.65 -20.36 -2.27
CA ALA A 130 22.12 -20.45 -2.27
C ALA A 130 22.66 -19.62 -3.44
#